data_AF-A0A924TUC8-F1
#
_entry.id   AF-A0A924TUC8-F1
#
_cell.length_a   1.000
_cell.length_b   1.000
_cell.length_c   1.000
_cell.angle_alpha   90.00
_cell.angle_beta   90.00
_cell.angle_gamma   90.00
#
_symmetry.space_group_name_H-M   'P 1'
#
loop_
_entity.id
_entity.type
_entity.pdbx_description
1 polymer ?
#
loop_
_entity_poly.entity_id
_entity_poly.type
_entity_poly.pdbx_seq_one_letter_code
_entity_poly.pdbx_strand_id
1 'polypeptide(L)'
;MAPLALFAALTLALTLTGCATPPTVRYYSLAPASSLSQPPASTLQLEIPPIALPERLVRPQLVVRSAANPFDVLQQHRWAAPFNSELHDALASGITQQLGAIDVTAGGRLASQPVYRIAVQLRQWDAAVDSQVQASFSWTIRRADSYGRRNLAC
;
A
#
# COMPACT_ATOMS: atom_id res chain seq x y z
N MET A 1 -1.26 -65.57 -3.10
CA MET A 1 -1.29 -64.78 -1.85
C MET A 1 -0.46 -63.48 -1.94
N ALA A 2 0.69 -63.47 -2.62
CA ALA A 2 1.50 -62.26 -2.87
C ALA A 2 0.81 -61.07 -3.61
N PRO A 3 -0.05 -61.24 -4.63
CA PRO A 3 -0.59 -60.10 -5.38
C PRO A 3 -1.66 -59.30 -4.62
N LEU A 4 -2.32 -59.94 -3.64
CA LEU A 4 -3.38 -59.35 -2.83
C LEU A 4 -2.81 -58.42 -1.74
N ALA A 5 -1.66 -58.79 -1.18
CA ALA A 5 -0.91 -57.94 -0.25
C ALA A 5 -0.36 -56.68 -0.93
N LEU A 6 0.05 -56.80 -2.20
CA LEU A 6 0.60 -55.67 -2.97
C LEU A 6 -0.49 -54.66 -3.36
N PHE A 7 -1.69 -55.14 -3.70
CA PHE A 7 -2.86 -54.30 -3.94
C PHE A 7 -3.32 -53.55 -2.68
N ALA A 8 -3.32 -54.23 -1.52
CA ALA A 8 -3.68 -53.61 -0.24
C ALA A 8 -2.68 -52.54 0.23
N ALA A 9 -1.38 -52.75 -0.03
CA ALA A 9 -0.36 -51.75 0.27
C ALA A 9 -0.49 -50.52 -0.66
N LEU A 10 -0.84 -50.72 -1.93
CA LEU A 10 -1.03 -49.63 -2.89
C LEU A 10 -2.27 -48.79 -2.57
N THR A 11 -3.38 -49.42 -2.17
CA THR A 11 -4.59 -48.69 -1.75
C THR A 11 -4.39 -47.94 -0.45
N LEU A 12 -3.64 -48.50 0.51
CA LEU A 12 -3.27 -47.81 1.74
C LEU A 12 -2.33 -46.61 1.48
N ALA A 13 -1.40 -46.72 0.53
CA ALA A 13 -0.55 -45.61 0.12
C ALA A 13 -1.35 -44.49 -0.59
N LEU A 14 -2.38 -44.85 -1.36
CA LEU A 14 -3.25 -43.88 -2.04
C LEU A 14 -4.20 -43.15 -1.08
N THR A 15 -4.60 -43.75 0.04
CA THR A 15 -5.44 -43.06 1.04
C THR A 15 -4.64 -42.13 1.96
N LEU A 16 -3.31 -42.22 1.95
CA LEU A 16 -2.39 -41.31 2.65
C LEU A 16 -2.06 -40.03 1.87
N THR A 17 -2.64 -39.79 0.69
CA THR A 17 -2.60 -38.46 0.06
C THR A 17 -3.52 -37.52 0.85
N GLY A 18 -3.05 -37.15 2.04
CA GLY A 18 -3.77 -36.40 3.04
C GLY A 18 -4.22 -35.03 2.54
N CYS A 19 -5.36 -34.59 3.09
CA CYS A 19 -5.87 -33.24 2.97
C CYS A 19 -4.83 -32.23 3.49
N ALA A 20 -3.92 -31.78 2.62
CA ALA A 20 -3.11 -30.62 2.91
C ALA A 20 -4.00 -29.39 2.76
N THR A 21 -4.46 -28.82 3.88
CA THR A 21 -5.15 -27.53 3.86
C THR A 21 -4.18 -26.47 3.35
N PRO A 22 -4.50 -25.75 2.26
CA PRO A 22 -3.62 -24.73 1.75
C PRO A 22 -3.44 -23.62 2.79
N PRO A 23 -2.23 -23.06 2.91
CA PRO A 23 -1.97 -21.96 3.82
C PRO A 23 -2.91 -20.77 3.56
N THR A 24 -3.52 -20.23 4.62
CA THR A 24 -4.48 -19.12 4.49
C THR A 24 -3.75 -17.79 4.35
N VAL A 25 -3.85 -17.18 3.17
CA VAL A 25 -3.31 -15.83 2.92
C VAL A 25 -4.24 -14.77 3.52
N ARG A 26 -3.69 -13.86 4.32
CA ARG A 26 -4.39 -12.70 4.89
C ARG A 26 -4.02 -11.43 4.16
N TYR A 27 -5.04 -10.63 3.82
CA TYR A 27 -4.87 -9.35 3.14
C TYR A 27 -5.11 -8.18 4.08
N TYR A 28 -4.33 -7.12 3.90
CA TYR A 28 -4.34 -5.90 4.71
C TYR A 28 -4.43 -4.67 3.81
N SER A 29 -5.14 -3.63 4.23
CA SER A 29 -5.21 -2.36 3.50
C SER A 29 -4.95 -1.18 4.44
N LEU A 30 -4.30 -0.16 3.90
CA LEU A 30 -4.13 1.14 4.55
C LEU A 30 -5.30 2.09 4.25
N ALA A 31 -6.13 1.76 3.25
CA ALA A 31 -7.30 2.56 2.93
C ALA A 31 -8.23 2.64 4.15
N PRO A 32 -8.78 3.84 4.45
CA PRO A 32 -9.70 3.99 5.57
C PRO A 32 -10.96 3.16 5.33
N ALA A 33 -11.30 2.29 6.30
CA ALA A 33 -12.40 1.34 6.17
C ALA A 33 -13.76 2.03 5.91
N SER A 34 -13.99 3.21 6.49
CA SER A 34 -15.11 4.11 6.18
C SER A 34 -14.84 5.47 6.82
N SER A 35 -14.65 6.52 6.03
CA SER A 35 -14.61 7.90 6.56
C SER A 35 -16.04 8.46 6.57
N LEU A 36 -16.71 8.43 7.73
CA LEU A 36 -18.06 9.00 7.92
C LEU A 36 -18.08 10.53 8.05
N SER A 37 -16.91 11.18 7.99
CA SER A 37 -16.83 12.64 8.07
C SER A 37 -17.08 13.25 6.71
N GLN A 38 -18.09 14.12 6.62
CA GLN A 38 -18.30 14.94 5.43
C GLN A 38 -17.11 15.91 5.31
N PRO A 39 -16.35 15.87 4.20
CA PRO A 39 -15.23 16.78 4.02
C PRO A 39 -15.73 18.23 3.94
N PRO A 40 -14.92 19.21 4.37
CA PRO A 40 -15.28 20.62 4.19
C PRO A 40 -15.44 20.92 2.69
N ALA A 41 -16.35 21.84 2.33
CA ALA A 41 -16.46 22.26 0.94
C ALA A 41 -15.30 23.20 0.60
N SER A 42 -14.37 22.76 -0.25
CA SER A 42 -13.23 23.55 -0.70
C SER A 42 -13.05 23.47 -2.22
N THR A 43 -12.48 24.52 -2.79
CA THR A 43 -12.08 24.56 -4.21
C THR A 43 -10.58 24.32 -4.38
N LEU A 44 -9.90 23.95 -3.29
CA LEU A 44 -8.48 23.63 -3.28
C LEU A 44 -8.20 22.43 -4.19
N GLN A 45 -7.22 22.59 -5.07
CA GLN A 45 -6.76 21.54 -5.97
C GLN A 45 -5.38 21.06 -5.56
N LEU A 46 -5.27 19.75 -5.36
CA LEU A 46 -4.03 19.10 -4.98
C LEU A 46 -3.60 18.13 -6.06
N GLU A 47 -2.31 18.10 -6.34
CA GLU A 47 -1.67 17.05 -7.12
C GLU A 47 -0.80 16.24 -6.14
N ILE A 48 -1.18 14.97 -5.91
CA ILE A 48 -0.47 14.07 -4.99
C ILE A 48 0.22 12.99 -5.83
N PRO A 49 1.48 13.19 -6.28
CA PRO A 49 2.20 12.18 -7.05
C PRO A 49 2.48 10.91 -6.22
N PRO A 50 2.86 9.79 -6.88
CA PRO A 50 3.29 8.58 -6.20
C PRO A 50 4.38 8.85 -5.16
N ILE A 51 4.29 8.16 -4.03
CA ILE A 51 5.21 8.34 -2.91
C ILE A 51 6.55 7.67 -3.23
N ALA A 52 7.65 8.35 -2.92
CA ALA A 52 8.97 7.76 -2.98
C ALA A 52 9.24 6.94 -1.71
N LEU A 53 9.64 5.68 -1.85
CA LEU A 53 9.96 4.78 -0.74
C LEU A 53 11.13 3.83 -1.09
N PRO A 54 11.79 3.22 -0.09
CA PRO A 54 12.81 2.21 -0.33
C PRO A 54 12.29 1.00 -1.13
N GLU A 55 13.05 0.54 -2.12
CA GLU A 55 12.64 -0.56 -3.03
C GLU A 55 12.26 -1.85 -2.30
N ARG A 56 12.91 -2.15 -1.16
CA ARG A 56 12.60 -3.31 -0.32
C ARG A 56 11.15 -3.36 0.17
N LEU A 57 10.45 -2.22 0.20
CA LEU A 57 9.06 -2.12 0.62
C LEU A 57 8.09 -2.18 -0.58
N VAL A 58 8.59 -2.11 -1.82
CA VAL A 58 7.76 -2.15 -3.05
C VAL A 58 7.39 -3.59 -3.36
N ARG A 59 6.52 -4.17 -2.52
CA ARG A 59 6.10 -5.56 -2.63
C ARG A 59 4.77 -5.81 -1.93
N PRO A 60 4.03 -6.85 -2.32
CA PRO A 60 2.74 -7.15 -1.71
C PRO A 60 2.87 -7.83 -0.34
N GLN A 61 3.96 -8.53 0.00
CA GLN A 61 4.05 -9.14 1.34
C GLN A 61 4.52 -8.14 2.40
N LEU A 62 4.00 -8.29 3.62
CA LEU A 62 4.38 -7.47 4.77
C LEU A 62 5.84 -7.74 5.15
N VAL A 63 6.55 -6.66 5.42
CA VAL A 63 7.93 -6.68 5.91
C VAL A 63 7.91 -6.18 7.36
N VAL A 64 8.39 -7.01 8.27
CA VAL A 64 8.41 -6.74 9.71
C VAL A 64 9.80 -6.98 10.28
N ARG A 65 10.07 -6.42 11.43
CA ARG A 65 11.27 -6.69 12.23
C ARG A 65 10.90 -7.62 13.38
N SER A 66 11.65 -8.70 13.52
CA SER A 66 11.55 -9.65 14.62
C SER A 66 12.89 -9.76 15.36
N ALA A 67 12.90 -10.42 16.52
CA ALA A 67 14.13 -10.67 17.27
C ALA A 67 15.14 -11.52 16.47
N ALA A 68 14.66 -12.39 15.58
CA ALA A 68 15.48 -13.28 14.78
C ALA A 68 15.96 -12.63 13.46
N ASN A 69 15.18 -11.71 12.88
CA ASN A 69 15.49 -11.09 11.60
C ASN A 69 15.06 -9.62 11.54
N PRO A 70 15.97 -8.68 11.24
CA PRO A 70 15.62 -7.26 11.06
C PRO A 70 14.72 -6.99 9.85
N PHE A 71 14.65 -7.90 8.88
CA PHE A 71 13.85 -7.78 7.65
C PHE A 71 13.12 -9.08 7.35
N ASP A 72 12.16 -9.43 8.20
CA ASP A 72 11.35 -10.63 8.05
C ASP A 72 10.19 -10.39 7.07
N VAL A 73 10.08 -11.27 6.07
CA VAL A 73 9.09 -11.15 5.00
C VAL A 73 8.01 -12.22 5.18
N LEU A 74 6.82 -11.77 5.56
CA LEU A 74 5.72 -12.66 5.89
C LEU A 74 4.97 -13.15 4.64
N GLN A 75 5.23 -14.37 4.17
CA GLN A 75 4.68 -14.87 2.90
C GLN A 75 3.14 -14.92 2.86
N GLN A 76 2.49 -15.21 3.99
CA GLN A 76 1.04 -15.34 4.08
C GLN A 76 0.33 -14.03 4.48
N HIS A 77 1.08 -12.99 4.85
CA HIS A 77 0.51 -11.69 5.21
C HIS A 77 0.84 -10.70 4.11
N ARG A 78 -0.18 -10.24 3.39
CA ARG A 78 -0.01 -9.43 2.20
C ARG A 78 -0.84 -8.17 2.28
N TRP A 79 -0.32 -7.08 1.75
CA TRP A 79 -1.10 -5.92 1.38
C TRP A 79 -2.09 -6.29 0.26
N ALA A 80 -3.26 -5.67 0.26
CA ALA A 80 -4.31 -5.89 -0.73
C ALA A 80 -3.87 -5.39 -2.12
N ALA A 81 -3.16 -4.27 -2.18
CA ALA A 81 -2.36 -3.82 -3.31
C ALA A 81 -0.86 -3.74 -2.93
N PRO A 82 0.09 -3.55 -3.86
CA PRO A 82 1.48 -3.25 -3.52
C PRO A 82 1.56 -2.11 -2.49
N PHE A 83 2.45 -2.22 -1.50
CA PHE A 83 2.52 -1.28 -0.37
C PHE A 83 2.63 0.19 -0.78
N ASN A 84 3.36 0.49 -1.86
CA ASN A 84 3.47 1.84 -2.41
C ASN A 84 2.12 2.42 -2.87
N SER A 85 1.26 1.59 -3.45
CA SER A 85 -0.10 1.97 -3.86
C SER A 85 -1.00 2.16 -2.65
N GLU A 86 -1.00 1.19 -1.72
CA GLU A 86 -1.77 1.30 -0.46
C GLU A 86 -1.43 2.59 0.30
N LEU A 87 -0.14 2.91 0.41
CA LEU A 87 0.33 4.09 1.12
C LEU A 87 -0.04 5.38 0.39
N HIS A 88 0.07 5.40 -0.94
CA HIS A 88 -0.31 6.54 -1.78
C HIS A 88 -1.81 6.80 -1.70
N ASP A 89 -2.63 5.78 -1.89
CA ASP A 89 -4.10 5.88 -1.83
C ASP A 89 -4.58 6.31 -0.44
N ALA A 90 -4.01 5.74 0.63
CA ALA A 90 -4.35 6.11 2.01
C ALA A 90 -3.98 7.57 2.33
N LEU A 91 -2.81 8.04 1.89
CA LEU A 91 -2.40 9.43 2.11
C LEU A 91 -3.19 10.42 1.24
N ALA A 92 -3.41 10.09 -0.03
CA ALA A 92 -4.17 10.94 -0.94
C ALA A 92 -5.62 11.09 -0.45
N SER A 93 -6.27 9.98 -0.08
CA SER A 93 -7.62 9.98 0.47
C SER A 93 -7.70 10.73 1.81
N GLY A 94 -6.78 10.50 2.75
CA GLY A 94 -6.76 11.23 4.02
C GLY A 94 -6.57 12.75 3.85
N ILE A 95 -5.62 13.18 3.01
CA ILE A 95 -5.33 14.61 2.77
C ILE A 95 -6.53 15.30 2.11
N THR A 96 -7.11 14.68 1.07
CA THR A 96 -8.26 15.24 0.36
C THR A 96 -9.49 15.33 1.25
N GLN A 97 -9.77 14.30 2.06
CA GLN A 97 -10.88 14.30 3.00
C GLN A 97 -10.71 15.36 4.09
N GLN A 98 -9.51 15.50 4.66
CA GLN A 98 -9.25 16.46 5.73
C GLN A 98 -9.33 17.91 5.23
N LEU A 99 -8.91 18.17 3.98
CA LEU A 99 -8.86 19.51 3.41
C LEU A 99 -10.08 19.86 2.55
N GLY A 100 -10.95 18.89 2.27
CA GLY A 100 -12.02 19.08 1.28
C GLY A 100 -11.52 19.30 -0.14
N ALA A 101 -10.30 18.88 -0.41
CA ALA A 101 -9.60 19.19 -1.64
C ALA A 101 -9.94 18.21 -2.75
N ILE A 102 -9.83 18.67 -3.99
CA ILE A 102 -9.94 17.85 -5.19
C ILE A 102 -8.54 17.39 -5.57
N ASP A 103 -8.31 16.07 -5.56
CA ASP A 103 -7.10 15.50 -6.14
C ASP A 103 -7.21 15.51 -7.67
N VAL A 104 -6.42 16.36 -8.31
CA VAL A 104 -6.44 16.54 -9.76
C VAL A 104 -5.89 15.35 -10.53
N THR A 105 -5.22 14.41 -9.85
CA THR A 105 -4.78 13.14 -10.45
C THR A 105 -5.91 12.12 -10.56
N ALA A 106 -6.93 12.21 -9.68
CA ALA A 106 -8.06 11.30 -9.59
C ALA A 106 -9.38 11.90 -10.12
N GLY A 107 -9.58 13.20 -9.96
CA GLY A 107 -10.78 13.94 -10.37
C GLY A 107 -10.39 15.22 -11.10
N GLY A 108 -10.98 15.46 -12.27
CA GLY A 108 -10.55 16.51 -13.20
C GLY A 108 -10.33 17.91 -12.59
N ARG A 109 -9.53 18.72 -13.27
CA ARG A 109 -9.13 20.05 -12.83
C ARG A 109 -10.25 21.08 -13.07
N LEU A 110 -10.65 21.83 -12.03
CA LEU A 110 -11.44 23.06 -12.20
C LEU A 110 -10.55 24.16 -12.79
N ALA A 111 -11.09 24.86 -13.79
CA ALA A 111 -10.42 26.00 -14.41
C ALA A 111 -10.15 27.13 -13.40
N SER A 112 -9.09 27.90 -13.63
CA SER A 112 -8.74 29.12 -12.88
C SER A 112 -8.38 28.95 -11.39
N GLN A 113 -8.32 27.71 -10.87
CA GLN A 113 -7.82 27.44 -9.52
C GLN A 113 -6.33 27.04 -9.53
N PRO A 114 -5.54 27.48 -8.54
CA PRO A 114 -4.16 27.04 -8.39
C PRO A 114 -4.12 25.56 -7.97
N VAL A 115 -3.26 24.80 -8.65
CA VAL A 115 -2.94 23.43 -8.24
C VAL A 115 -1.73 23.49 -7.33
N TYR A 116 -1.81 22.89 -6.15
CA TYR A 116 -0.67 22.68 -5.27
C TYR A 116 -0.22 21.22 -5.34
N ARG A 117 1.06 21.00 -5.56
CA ARG A 117 1.65 19.67 -5.54
C ARG A 117 2.21 19.36 -4.17
N ILE A 118 1.82 18.22 -3.60
CA ILE A 118 2.33 17.70 -2.33
C ILE A 118 3.18 16.47 -2.63
N ALA A 119 4.50 16.64 -2.68
CA ALA A 119 5.40 15.51 -2.87
C ALA A 119 5.82 14.94 -1.51
N VAL A 120 5.50 13.67 -1.26
CA VAL A 120 5.79 12.96 -0.02
C VAL A 120 6.84 11.88 -0.27
N GLN A 121 7.78 11.73 0.66
CA GLN A 121 8.76 10.65 0.69
C GLN A 121 8.68 9.93 2.04
N LEU A 122 8.58 8.60 1.99
CA LEU A 122 8.73 7.73 3.15
C LEU A 122 10.23 7.57 3.47
N ARG A 123 10.64 8.05 4.63
CA ARG A 123 12.04 8.01 5.10
C ARG A 123 12.32 6.75 5.89
N GLN A 124 11.40 6.36 6.76
CA GLN A 124 11.51 5.16 7.57
C GLN A 124 10.16 4.46 7.65
N TRP A 125 10.20 3.14 7.56
CA TRP A 125 9.10 2.26 7.91
C TRP A 125 9.71 1.07 8.66
N ASP A 126 9.29 0.91 9.91
CA ASP A 126 9.74 -0.16 10.79
C ASP A 126 8.53 -0.70 11.56
N ALA A 127 8.05 -1.88 11.15
CA ALA A 127 6.95 -2.58 11.80
C ALA A 127 7.54 -3.69 12.66
N ALA A 128 7.56 -3.52 13.98
CA ALA A 128 8.09 -4.52 14.90
C ALA A 128 6.98 -5.46 15.39
N VAL A 129 7.23 -6.76 15.32
CA VAL A 129 6.32 -7.79 15.83
C VAL A 129 6.11 -7.59 17.34
N ASP A 130 4.87 -7.75 17.80
CA ASP A 130 4.43 -7.57 19.20
C ASP A 130 4.80 -6.22 19.82
N SER A 131 4.97 -5.20 18.97
CA SER A 131 5.37 -3.86 19.39
C SER A 131 4.59 -2.81 18.60
N GLN A 132 5.29 -1.87 17.96
CA GLN A 132 4.71 -0.72 17.27
C GLN A 132 5.18 -0.63 15.82
N VAL A 133 4.44 0.13 15.03
CA VAL A 133 4.86 0.55 13.69
C VAL A 133 5.36 1.98 13.78
N GLN A 134 6.61 2.20 13.37
CA GLN A 134 7.20 3.52 13.23
C GLN A 134 7.28 3.90 11.76
N ALA A 135 6.74 5.07 11.42
CA ALA A 135 6.85 5.63 10.08
C ALA A 135 7.28 7.09 10.17
N SER A 136 8.22 7.48 9.32
CA SER A 136 8.64 8.88 9.19
C SER A 136 8.59 9.32 7.74
N PHE A 137 8.10 10.54 7.54
CA PHE A 137 7.85 11.13 6.23
C PHE A 137 8.52 12.49 6.14
N SER A 138 8.93 12.85 4.93
CA SER A 138 9.27 14.22 4.57
C SER A 138 8.37 14.65 3.42
N TRP A 139 7.95 15.90 3.40
CA TRP A 139 7.07 16.42 2.36
C TRP A 139 7.49 17.81 1.91
N THR A 140 7.09 18.15 0.69
CA THR A 140 7.19 19.50 0.14
C THR A 140 5.87 19.89 -0.48
N ILE A 141 5.51 21.17 -0.35
CA ILE A 141 4.31 21.74 -0.96
C ILE A 141 4.77 22.85 -1.89
N ARG A 142 4.37 22.76 -3.16
CA ARG A 142 4.70 23.77 -4.17
C ARG A 142 3.50 24.06 -5.05
N ARG A 143 3.41 25.29 -5.57
CA ARG A 143 2.43 25.59 -6.61
C ARG A 143 2.86 24.90 -7.92
N ALA A 144 1.94 24.19 -8.57
CA ALA A 144 2.24 23.41 -9.78
C ALA A 144 2.04 24.23 -11.07
N ASP A 145 1.19 25.25 -11.03
CA ASP A 145 0.91 26.15 -12.17
C ASP A 145 2.05 27.15 -12.46
N SER A 146 2.95 27.38 -11.51
CA SER A 146 4.06 28.34 -11.63
C SER A 146 5.19 27.90 -12.58
N TYR A 147 5.19 26.64 -13.04
CA TYR A 147 6.20 26.12 -13.98
C TYR A 147 5.86 26.40 -15.46
N GLY A 148 4.60 26.74 -15.78
CA GLY A 148 4.16 26.97 -17.16
C GLY A 148 4.51 28.36 -17.74
N ARG A 149 4.99 29.30 -16.93
CA ARG A 149 5.22 30.70 -17.37
C ARG A 149 6.68 31.06 -17.67
N ARG A 150 7.65 30.13 -17.53
CA ARG A 150 9.09 30.45 -17.66
C ARG A 150 9.75 30.07 -18.98
N ASN A 151 9.07 29.39 -19.90
CA ASN A 151 9.68 28.97 -21.18
C ASN A 151 9.15 29.70 -22.42
N LEU A 152 8.64 30.91 -22.25
CA LEU A 152 8.43 31.85 -23.36
C LEU A 152 9.38 33.04 -23.15
N ALA A 153 10.68 32.78 -23.36
CA ALA A 153 11.65 33.84 -23.61
C ALA A 153 12.11 33.66 -25.07
N CYS A 154 12.10 34.80 -25.77
CA CYS A 154 12.23 35.07 -27.20
C CYS A 154 13.10 34.14 -28.05
#